data_AF-A0A4V6J1Q8-F1
#
_entry.id   AF-A0A4V6J1Q8-F1
#
_cell.length_a   1.000
_cell.length_b   1.000
_cell.length_c   1.000
_cell.angle_alpha   90.00
_cell.angle_beta   90.00
_cell.angle_gamma   90.00
#
_symmetry.space_group_name_H-M   'P 1'
#
loop_
_entity.id
_entity.type
_entity.pdbx_description
1 polymer ?
#
loop_
_entity_poly.entity_id
_entity_poly.type
_entity_poly.pdbx_seq_one_letter_code
_entity_poly.pdbx_strand_id
1 'polypeptide(L)'
;MQGEVNAQQPNEIMSELGYYPLEVNIETEQFSLLTLPGLIEKVERVSNDKNVVKGWIYPGNQEVNNFNGGISIMPYSHRVFGMPKTHTLKLKNTSSLETLNFVVWCLSFFKGIRLTTTDAGF
;
A
#
# COMPACT_ATOMS: atom_id res chain seq x y z
N MET A 1 -0.08 46.76 -19.29
CA MET A 1 -0.82 45.55 -18.85
C MET A 1 -0.01 44.34 -19.27
N GLN A 2 0.78 43.78 -18.38
CA GLN A 2 1.35 42.44 -18.54
C GLN A 2 0.71 41.61 -17.43
N GLY A 3 -0.21 40.73 -17.82
CA GLY A 3 -0.79 39.75 -16.91
C GLY A 3 0.26 38.66 -16.70
N GLU A 4 0.73 38.52 -15.47
CA GLU A 4 1.46 37.34 -15.05
C GLU A 4 0.54 36.13 -15.24
N VAL A 5 0.92 35.26 -16.17
CA VAL A 5 0.29 33.95 -16.34
C VAL A 5 0.75 33.14 -15.13
N ASN A 6 -0.09 33.13 -14.10
CA ASN A 6 0.14 32.35 -12.90
C ASN A 6 0.18 30.88 -13.32
N ALA A 7 1.38 30.29 -13.41
CA ALA A 7 1.54 28.88 -13.73
C ALA A 7 0.84 28.09 -12.63
N GLN A 8 -0.37 27.59 -12.93
CA GLN A 8 -1.08 26.68 -12.04
C GLN A 8 -0.13 25.53 -11.71
N GLN A 9 0.23 25.39 -10.44
CA GLN A 9 0.96 24.22 -9.99
C GLN A 9 0.17 22.98 -10.44
N PRO A 10 0.82 21.98 -11.06
CA PRO A 10 0.11 20.81 -11.51
C PRO A 10 -0.52 20.14 -10.29
N ASN A 11 -1.86 20.00 -10.31
CA ASN A 11 -2.57 19.24 -9.29
C ASN A 11 -2.04 17.81 -9.35
N GLU A 12 -1.40 17.36 -8.28
CA GLU A 12 -0.88 16.01 -8.17
C GLU A 12 -1.18 15.42 -6.80
N ILE A 13 -1.42 14.12 -6.77
CA ILE A 13 -1.61 13.36 -5.54
C ILE A 13 -0.78 12.09 -5.62
N MET A 14 -0.18 11.73 -4.49
CA MET A 14 0.73 10.60 -4.39
C MET A 14 0.46 9.81 -3.12
N SER A 15 0.56 8.48 -3.20
CA SER A 15 0.45 7.61 -2.04
C SER A 15 1.26 6.33 -2.23
N GLU A 16 1.78 5.81 -1.12
CA GLU A 16 2.33 4.47 -1.07
C GLU A 16 1.21 3.43 -1.07
N LEU A 17 1.37 2.35 -1.83
CA LEU A 17 0.37 1.31 -1.95
C LEU A 17 0.97 -0.09 -1.89
N GLY A 18 0.17 -0.98 -1.29
CA GLY A 18 0.18 -2.43 -1.43
C GLY A 18 1.52 -3.18 -1.25
N TYR A 19 1.41 -4.48 -1.07
CA TYR A 19 2.54 -5.37 -1.21
C TYR A 19 2.49 -6.05 -2.58
N TYR A 20 3.51 -5.81 -3.40
CA TYR A 20 3.71 -6.49 -4.66
C TYR A 20 5.20 -6.86 -4.78
N PRO A 21 5.56 -8.14 -4.88
CA PRO A 21 6.94 -8.60 -4.73
C PRO A 21 7.78 -8.47 -6.01
N LEU A 22 7.37 -7.61 -6.94
CA LEU A 22 8.04 -7.41 -8.22
C LEU A 22 8.30 -5.93 -8.44
N GLU A 23 9.43 -5.63 -9.07
CA GLU A 23 9.78 -4.27 -9.44
C GLU A 23 8.89 -3.76 -10.58
N VAL A 24 8.36 -2.55 -10.42
CA VAL A 24 7.52 -1.86 -11.39
C VAL A 24 7.87 -0.38 -11.36
N ASN A 25 8.43 0.11 -12.47
CA ASN A 25 8.74 1.51 -12.68
C ASN A 25 8.12 1.97 -14.00
N ILE A 26 6.97 2.61 -13.91
CA ILE A 26 6.18 3.10 -15.04
C ILE A 26 6.04 4.61 -14.88
N GLU A 27 6.37 5.34 -15.94
CA GLU A 27 6.20 6.79 -16.03
C GLU A 27 5.39 7.10 -17.28
N THR A 28 4.30 7.84 -17.13
CA THR A 28 3.43 8.28 -18.23
C THR A 28 3.07 9.75 -18.06
N GLU A 29 2.43 10.39 -19.04
CA GLU A 29 1.94 11.77 -18.89
C GLU A 29 0.85 11.92 -17.82
N GLN A 30 0.15 10.83 -17.46
CA GLN A 30 -1.03 10.85 -16.59
C GLN A 30 -0.73 10.34 -15.18
N PHE A 31 0.20 9.41 -15.03
CA PHE A 31 0.56 8.83 -13.74
C PHE A 31 1.97 8.26 -13.74
N SER A 32 2.50 8.01 -12.55
CA SER A 32 3.66 7.15 -12.35
C SER A 32 3.42 6.11 -11.27
N LEU A 33 4.02 4.94 -11.46
CA LEU A 33 4.02 3.84 -10.50
C LEU A 33 5.47 3.41 -10.33
N LEU A 34 6.05 3.67 -9.16
CA LEU A 34 7.47 3.43 -8.89
C LEU A 34 7.63 2.47 -7.72
N THR A 35 8.62 1.60 -7.80
CA THR A 35 9.02 0.75 -6.68
C THR A 35 9.70 1.58 -5.61
N LEU A 36 9.28 1.38 -4.36
CA LEU A 36 9.92 2.00 -3.19
C LEU A 36 11.28 1.35 -2.90
N PRO A 37 12.23 2.09 -2.31
CA PRO A 37 13.47 1.53 -1.82
C PRO A 37 13.23 0.35 -0.85
N GLY A 38 14.20 -0.57 -0.82
CA GLY A 38 14.17 -1.73 0.07
C GLY A 38 13.15 -2.81 -0.33
N LEU A 39 12.76 -2.89 -1.61
CA LEU A 39 11.85 -3.94 -2.08
C LEU A 39 12.35 -5.34 -1.70
N ILE A 40 13.62 -5.64 -1.96
CA ILE A 40 14.24 -6.94 -1.66
C ILE A 40 14.09 -7.28 -0.17
N GLU A 41 14.50 -6.36 0.70
CA GLU A 41 14.40 -6.53 2.16
C GLU A 41 12.95 -6.73 2.63
N LYS A 42 12.00 -5.97 2.07
CA LYS A 42 10.58 -6.12 2.37
C LYS A 42 10.03 -7.47 1.91
N VAL A 43 10.44 -7.94 0.73
CA VAL A 43 10.04 -9.24 0.20
C VAL A 43 10.63 -10.36 1.05
N GLU A 44 11.93 -10.32 1.35
CA GLU A 44 12.59 -11.30 2.21
C GLU A 44 11.96 -11.35 3.61
N ARG A 45 11.66 -10.20 4.21
CA ARG A 45 10.97 -10.13 5.51
C ARG A 45 9.63 -10.84 5.48
N VAL A 46 8.83 -10.62 4.43
CA VAL A 46 7.52 -11.26 4.28
C VAL A 46 7.69 -12.75 4.00
N SER A 47 8.54 -13.14 3.07
CA SER A 47 8.74 -14.54 2.66
C SER A 47 9.30 -15.41 3.79
N ASN A 48 10.09 -14.82 4.69
CA ASN A 48 10.64 -15.49 5.87
C ASN A 48 9.77 -15.35 7.13
N ASP A 49 8.58 -14.73 7.03
CA ASP A 49 7.68 -14.64 8.18
C ASP A 49 7.22 -16.05 8.59
N LYS A 50 7.24 -16.33 9.89
CA LYS A 50 6.83 -17.63 10.45
C LYS A 50 5.39 -18.03 10.10
N ASN A 51 4.55 -17.05 9.74
CA ASN A 51 3.17 -17.25 9.37
C ASN A 51 2.97 -17.41 7.85
N VAL A 52 4.05 -17.44 7.05
CA VAL A 52 3.98 -17.85 5.64
C VAL A 52 3.92 -19.36 5.54
N VAL A 53 2.85 -19.86 4.93
CA VAL A 53 2.65 -21.28 4.66
C VAL A 53 2.40 -21.45 3.17
N LYS A 54 3.32 -22.14 2.47
CA LYS A 54 3.22 -22.41 1.03
C LYS A 54 2.97 -21.13 0.19
N GLY A 55 3.63 -20.03 0.56
CA GLY A 55 3.51 -18.74 -0.14
C GLY A 55 2.31 -17.89 0.27
N TRP A 56 1.44 -18.38 1.15
CA TRP A 56 0.34 -17.61 1.73
C TRP A 56 0.75 -17.07 3.09
N ILE A 57 0.68 -15.75 3.27
CA ILE A 57 0.88 -15.13 4.58
C ILE A 57 -0.43 -15.10 5.35
N TYR A 58 -0.37 -15.54 6.60
CA TYR A 58 -1.45 -15.40 7.55
C TYR A 58 -1.03 -14.43 8.66
N PRO A 59 -1.98 -13.69 9.27
CA PRO A 59 -1.66 -12.91 10.44
C PRO A 59 -1.28 -13.83 11.61
N GLY A 60 -0.35 -13.39 12.46
CA GLY A 60 -0.01 -14.10 13.69
C GLY A 60 -1.06 -13.94 14.79
N ASN A 61 -0.82 -14.60 15.93
CA ASN A 61 -1.65 -14.48 17.14
C ASN A 61 -1.82 -13.00 17.56
N GLN A 62 -3.02 -12.65 17.99
CA GLN A 62 -3.35 -11.30 18.40
C GLN A 62 -3.05 -11.08 19.89
N GLU A 63 -2.35 -10.00 20.22
CA GLU A 63 -2.25 -9.47 21.58
C GLU A 63 -3.43 -8.53 21.86
N VAL A 64 -4.14 -8.77 22.95
CA VAL A 64 -5.29 -7.96 23.38
C VAL A 64 -5.04 -7.41 24.77
N ASN A 65 -5.15 -6.09 24.92
CA ASN A 65 -5.18 -5.44 26.22
C ASN A 65 -6.54 -5.71 26.88
N ASN A 66 -6.53 -6.42 27.98
CA ASN A 66 -7.71 -6.64 28.80
C ASN A 66 -8.05 -5.35 29.55
N PHE A 67 -9.33 -5.17 29.87
CA PHE A 67 -9.81 -4.05 30.69
C PHE A 67 -9.13 -3.95 32.07
N ASN A 68 -8.57 -5.05 32.56
CA ASN A 68 -7.84 -5.11 33.83
C ASN A 68 -6.34 -4.80 33.70
N GLY A 69 -5.88 -4.32 32.54
CA GLY A 69 -4.48 -3.90 32.30
C GLY A 69 -3.49 -5.04 31.98
N GLY A 70 -3.96 -6.28 31.80
CA GLY A 70 -3.14 -7.41 31.36
C GLY A 70 -3.18 -7.62 29.85
N ILE A 71 -2.14 -8.24 29.28
CA ILE A 71 -2.11 -8.64 27.86
C ILE A 71 -2.48 -10.13 27.75
N SER A 72 -3.47 -10.44 26.91
CA SER A 72 -3.82 -11.82 26.53
C SER A 72 -3.39 -12.09 25.10
N ILE A 73 -2.83 -13.29 24.84
CA ILE A 73 -2.56 -13.77 23.48
C ILE A 73 -3.76 -14.60 23.04
N MET A 74 -4.49 -14.13 22.04
CA MET A 74 -5.60 -14.88 21.46
C MET A 74 -5.07 -15.93 20.46
N PRO A 75 -5.61 -17.15 20.48
CA PRO A 75 -5.17 -18.24 19.60
C PRO A 75 -5.62 -18.05 18.15
N TYR A 76 -6.39 -17.00 17.86
CA TYR A 76 -6.82 -16.62 16.52
C TYR A 76 -6.09 -15.37 16.08
N SER A 77 -5.78 -15.35 14.78
CA SER A 77 -5.11 -14.24 14.13
C SER A 77 -6.06 -13.07 13.87
N HIS A 78 -5.52 -11.86 13.68
CA HIS A 78 -6.31 -10.74 13.17
C HIS A 78 -7.04 -11.12 11.89
N ARG A 79 -8.28 -10.66 11.70
CA ARG A 79 -8.99 -10.85 10.43
C ARG A 79 -8.47 -9.96 9.31
N VAL A 80 -7.90 -8.82 9.70
CA VAL A 80 -7.33 -7.82 8.80
C VAL A 80 -5.95 -7.46 9.32
N PHE A 81 -4.94 -7.51 8.45
CA PHE A 81 -3.56 -7.21 8.78
C PHE A 81 -2.91 -6.31 7.73
N GLY A 82 -1.77 -5.73 8.12
CA GLY A 82 -0.97 -4.87 7.27
C GLY A 82 0.10 -5.66 6.55
N MET A 83 0.41 -5.22 5.33
CA MET A 83 1.56 -5.67 4.56
C MET A 83 2.41 -4.45 4.21
N PRO A 84 3.75 -4.57 4.13
CA PRO A 84 4.61 -3.44 3.85
C PRO A 84 4.27 -2.83 2.49
N LYS A 85 4.25 -1.50 2.41
CA LYS A 85 4.10 -0.78 1.14
C LYS A 85 5.36 -0.96 0.30
N THR A 86 5.16 -1.26 -0.97
CA THR A 86 6.25 -1.59 -1.90
C THR A 86 6.34 -0.64 -3.07
N HIS A 87 5.28 0.11 -3.35
CA HIS A 87 5.19 0.99 -4.51
C HIS A 87 4.56 2.32 -4.16
N THR A 88 4.83 3.32 -4.98
CA THR A 88 4.22 4.64 -4.92
C THR A 88 3.46 4.88 -6.22
N LEU A 89 2.18 5.25 -6.11
CA LEU A 89 1.38 5.72 -7.23
C LEU A 89 1.24 7.23 -7.11
N LYS A 90 1.57 7.92 -8.19
CA LYS A 90 1.35 9.35 -8.34
C LYS A 90 0.40 9.58 -9.52
N LEU A 91 -0.70 10.29 -9.29
CA LEU A 91 -1.59 10.75 -10.34
C LEU A 91 -1.28 12.20 -10.67
N LYS A 92 -1.14 12.49 -11.97
CA LYS A 92 -0.89 13.83 -12.50
C LYS A 92 -2.22 14.45 -12.90
N ASN A 93 -2.34 15.77 -12.74
CA ASN A 93 -3.53 16.57 -13.06
C ASN A 93 -4.77 16.30 -12.19
N THR A 94 -4.60 15.76 -10.98
CA THR A 94 -5.67 15.60 -9.99
C THR A 94 -5.13 15.64 -8.58
N SER A 95 -5.96 16.12 -7.65
CA SER A 95 -5.72 16.08 -6.20
C SER A 95 -6.79 15.28 -5.45
N SER A 96 -7.65 14.54 -6.16
CA SER A 96 -8.75 13.77 -5.56
C SER A 96 -8.25 12.45 -4.98
N LEU A 97 -8.47 12.27 -3.68
CA LEU A 97 -8.18 11.03 -2.97
C LEU A 97 -9.08 9.88 -3.45
N GLU A 98 -10.33 10.18 -3.80
CA GLU A 98 -11.29 9.21 -4.34
C GLU A 98 -10.79 8.64 -5.67
N THR A 99 -10.25 9.51 -6.53
CA THR A 99 -9.66 9.10 -7.82
C THR A 99 -8.44 8.21 -7.60
N LEU A 100 -7.55 8.59 -6.68
CA LEU A 100 -6.39 7.76 -6.32
C LEU A 100 -6.81 6.38 -5.78
N ASN A 101 -7.76 6.35 -4.86
CA ASN A 101 -8.26 5.09 -4.29
C ASN A 101 -8.96 4.21 -5.35
N PHE A 102 -9.69 4.82 -6.28
CA PHE A 102 -10.29 4.11 -7.41
C PHE A 102 -9.24 3.47 -8.32
N VAL A 103 -8.17 4.20 -8.67
CA VAL A 103 -7.07 3.64 -9.48
C VAL A 103 -6.37 2.48 -8.76
N VAL A 104 -6.10 2.61 -7.46
CA VAL A 104 -5.53 1.52 -6.65
C VAL A 104 -6.45 0.29 -6.63
N TRP A 105 -7.77 0.50 -6.57
CA TRP A 105 -8.75 -0.58 -6.68
C TRP A 105 -8.72 -1.24 -8.06
N CYS A 106 -8.64 -0.47 -9.15
CA CYS A 106 -8.51 -1.01 -10.51
C CYS A 106 -7.25 -1.86 -10.65
N LEU A 107 -6.09 -1.36 -10.18
CA LEU A 107 -4.83 -2.13 -10.20
C LEU A 107 -4.97 -3.44 -9.42
N SER A 108 -5.61 -3.39 -8.24
CA SER A 108 -5.90 -4.58 -7.43
C SER A 108 -6.72 -5.60 -8.22
N PHE A 109 -7.82 -5.13 -8.82
CA PHE A 109 -8.76 -5.95 -9.57
C PHE A 109 -8.09 -6.62 -10.77
N PHE A 110 -7.43 -5.86 -11.63
CA PHE A 110 -6.79 -6.40 -12.84
C PHE A 110 -5.64 -7.33 -12.52
N LYS A 111 -4.91 -7.08 -11.42
CA LYS A 111 -3.79 -7.94 -11.03
C LYS A 111 -4.21 -9.14 -10.19
N GLY A 112 -5.44 -9.16 -9.69
CA GLY A 112 -5.96 -10.25 -8.85
C GLY A 112 -5.31 -10.30 -7.46
N ILE A 113 -4.81 -9.17 -6.96
CA ILE A 113 -4.18 -9.04 -5.64
C ILE A 113 -4.77 -7.83 -4.92
N ARG A 114 -4.85 -7.88 -3.59
CA ARG A 114 -5.31 -6.71 -2.82
C ARG A 114 -4.20 -5.68 -2.76
N LEU A 115 -4.38 -4.51 -3.37
CA LEU A 115 -3.55 -3.34 -3.13
C LEU A 115 -4.37 -2.33 -2.34
N THR A 116 -3.72 -1.61 -1.44
CA THR A 116 -4.38 -0.58 -0.61
C THR A 116 -3.39 0.48 -0.21
N THR A 117 -3.88 1.70 0.01
CA THR A 117 -3.16 2.83 0.60
C THR A 117 -3.25 2.82 2.13
N THR A 118 -4.22 2.10 2.71
CA THR A 118 -4.42 1.98 4.17
C THR A 118 -3.38 1.07 4.82
N ASP A 119 -3.01 1.34 6.07
CA ASP A 119 -1.99 0.55 6.78
C ASP A 119 -2.39 -0.92 7.00
N ALA A 120 -3.69 -1.18 7.22
CA ALA A 120 -4.27 -2.51 7.30
C ALA A 120 -5.31 -2.70 6.19
N GLY A 121 -5.29 -3.86 5.52
CA GLY A 121 -6.24 -4.13 4.44
C GLY A 121 -6.10 -5.47 3.73
N PHE A 122 -5.27 -6.38 4.25
CA PHE A 122 -5.15 -7.78 3.83
C PHE A 122 -5.82 -8.71 4.82
#